data_AF-A0A1J5PK59-F1
#
_entry.id   AF-A0A1J5PK59-F1
#
_cell.length_a   1.000
_cell.length_b   1.000
_cell.length_c   1.000
_cell.angle_alpha   90.00
_cell.angle_beta   90.00
_cell.angle_gamma   90.00
#
_symmetry.space_group_name_H-M   'P 1'
#
loop_
_entity.id
_entity.type
_entity.pdbx_description
1 polymer ?
#
loop_
_entity_poly.entity_id
_entity_poly.type
_entity_poly.pdbx_seq_one_letter_code
_entity_poly.pdbx_strand_id
1 'polypeptide(L)'
;MQVNAAVEAGALYAQANGWDEPGIISAVENSFGTTLTNQVSAVTASPVPVQFCGCPNGTTVTNMGTPPCPTTPLCGSGNQQRQYIEISASLTRTSVVPNSGIIGLPATFVAKSVVRSN
;
A
#
# COMPACT_ATOMS: atom_id res chain seq x y z
N MET A 1 -5.05 -12.33 5.40
CA MET A 1 -5.82 -12.14 4.15
C MET A 1 -6.43 -10.74 4.05
N GLN A 2 -6.97 -10.16 5.14
CA GLN A 2 -7.58 -8.83 5.10
C GLN A 2 -6.63 -7.72 4.62
N VAL A 3 -5.44 -7.60 5.21
CA VAL A 3 -4.47 -6.57 4.79
C VAL A 3 -4.05 -6.66 3.31
N ASN A 4 -3.98 -7.86 2.72
CA ASN A 4 -3.61 -8.02 1.31
C ASN A 4 -4.71 -7.54 0.37
N ALA A 5 -5.97 -7.92 0.64
CA ALA A 5 -7.08 -7.47 -0.19
C ALA A 5 -7.33 -5.95 -0.04
N ALA A 6 -7.00 -5.38 1.12
CA ALA A 6 -7.11 -3.94 1.35
C ALA A 6 -6.12 -3.16 0.48
N VAL A 7 -4.88 -3.63 0.45
CA VAL A 7 -3.86 -3.09 -0.45
C VAL A 7 -4.23 -3.30 -1.91
N GLU A 8 -4.82 -4.44 -2.27
CA GLU A 8 -5.30 -4.71 -3.63
C GLU A 8 -6.43 -3.76 -4.05
N ALA A 9 -7.39 -3.47 -3.16
CA ALA A 9 -8.43 -2.47 -3.40
C ALA A 9 -7.85 -1.07 -3.65
N GLY A 10 -6.89 -0.64 -2.83
CA GLY A 10 -6.15 0.60 -3.06
C GLY A 10 -5.40 0.60 -4.39
N ALA A 11 -4.78 -0.54 -4.75
CA ALA A 11 -4.03 -0.71 -5.99
C ALA A 11 -4.93 -0.60 -7.23
N LEU A 12 -6.12 -1.21 -7.19
CA LEU A 12 -7.12 -1.09 -8.24
C LEU A 12 -7.64 0.35 -8.35
N TYR A 13 -7.89 1.02 -7.22
CA TYR A 13 -8.30 2.42 -7.22
C TYR A 13 -7.24 3.33 -7.85
N ALA A 14 -5.98 3.15 -7.46
CA ALA A 14 -4.85 3.91 -7.99
C ALA A 14 -4.60 3.64 -9.49
N GLN A 15 -4.86 2.43 -9.97
CA GLN A 15 -4.79 2.12 -11.41
C GLN A 15 -5.92 2.78 -12.21
N ALA A 16 -7.11 2.91 -11.62
CA ALA A 16 -8.28 3.50 -12.27
C ALA A 16 -8.27 5.03 -12.26
N ASN A 17 -7.89 5.65 -11.13
CA ASN A 17 -7.98 7.09 -10.91
C ASN A 17 -6.62 7.82 -10.91
N GLY A 18 -5.51 7.09 -10.94
CA GLY A 18 -4.17 7.66 -10.77
C GLY A 18 -3.85 7.97 -9.31
N TRP A 19 -2.97 8.94 -9.09
CA TRP A 19 -2.61 9.38 -7.74
C TRP A 19 -3.72 10.26 -7.14
N ASP A 20 -4.42 9.70 -6.17
CA ASP A 20 -5.39 10.39 -5.32
C ASP A 20 -5.25 9.80 -3.91
N GLU A 21 -4.35 10.38 -3.12
CA GLU A 21 -4.04 9.94 -1.75
C GLU A 21 -5.29 9.69 -0.89
N PRO A 22 -6.22 10.66 -0.73
CA PRO A 22 -7.42 10.43 0.09
C PRO A 22 -8.33 9.35 -0.50
N GLY A 23 -8.45 9.24 -1.82
CA GLY A 23 -9.21 8.19 -2.47
C GLY A 23 -8.60 6.79 -2.28
N ILE A 24 -7.27 6.68 -2.35
CA ILE A 24 -6.53 5.44 -2.11
C ILE A 24 -6.67 5.02 -0.64
N ILE A 25 -6.51 5.95 0.30
CA ILE A 25 -6.73 5.69 1.74
C ILE A 25 -8.16 5.19 1.96
N SER A 26 -9.15 5.89 1.40
CA SER A 26 -10.55 5.50 1.48
C SER A 26 -10.81 4.10 0.89
N ALA A 27 -10.20 3.76 -0.25
CA ALA A 27 -10.31 2.45 -0.85
C ALA A 27 -9.71 1.34 0.04
N VAL A 28 -8.57 1.60 0.68
CA VAL A 28 -7.93 0.69 1.63
C VAL A 28 -8.78 0.51 2.89
N GLU A 29 -9.26 1.59 3.48
CA GLU A 29 -10.04 1.56 4.73
C GLU A 29 -11.45 0.95 4.53
N ASN A 30 -12.10 1.24 3.40
CA ASN A 30 -13.42 0.71 3.07
C ASN A 30 -13.39 -0.68 2.40
N SER A 31 -12.21 -1.20 2.06
CA SER A 31 -12.05 -2.53 1.45
C SER A 31 -12.65 -3.66 2.29
N PHE A 32 -12.69 -3.46 3.61
CA PHE A 32 -13.41 -4.31 4.55
C PHE A 32 -14.49 -3.47 5.19
N GLY A 33 -15.73 -3.62 4.70
CA GLY A 33 -16.90 -3.07 5.37
C GLY A 33 -16.84 -3.40 6.86
N THR A 34 -17.22 -2.42 7.69
CA THR A 34 -17.22 -2.28 9.16
C THR A 34 -17.84 -3.43 9.98
N THR A 35 -17.77 -4.67 9.50
CA THR A 35 -18.55 -5.83 9.93
C THR A 35 -17.80 -6.71 10.90
N LEU A 36 -17.20 -6.13 11.94
CA LEU A 36 -16.99 -6.86 13.19
C LEU A 36 -17.23 -5.89 14.34
N THR A 37 -18.51 -5.58 14.54
CA THR A 37 -19.14 -4.73 15.56
C THR A 37 -18.79 -5.07 17.01
N ASN A 38 -17.88 -6.02 17.26
CA ASN A 38 -17.47 -6.35 18.61
C ASN A 38 -15.97 -6.54 18.81
N GLN A 39 -15.09 -6.51 17.79
CA GLN A 39 -13.67 -6.87 18.01
C GLN A 39 -12.61 -6.46 16.97
N VAL A 40 -12.85 -5.48 16.09
CA VAL A 40 -11.93 -5.24 14.97
C VAL A 40 -11.30 -3.86 15.00
N SER A 41 -10.00 -3.86 15.25
CA SER A 41 -9.12 -2.80 14.79
C SER A 41 -9.36 -2.58 13.30
N ALA A 42 -9.73 -1.37 12.90
CA ALA A 42 -9.90 -1.02 11.50
C ALA A 42 -8.59 -1.27 10.73
N VAL A 43 -8.70 -1.75 9.50
CA VAL A 43 -7.56 -1.75 8.56
C VAL A 43 -7.26 -0.29 8.26
N THR A 44 -6.01 0.13 8.45
CA THR A 44 -5.58 1.49 8.17
C THR A 44 -4.58 1.49 7.02
N ALA A 45 -4.62 2.54 6.19
CA ALA A 45 -3.59 2.79 5.18
C ALA A 45 -2.31 3.34 5.86
N SER A 46 -1.61 2.46 6.59
CA SER A 46 -0.39 2.80 7.31
C SER A 46 0.75 1.87 6.91
N PRO A 47 1.92 2.42 6.51
CA PRO A 47 2.19 3.85 6.25
C PRO A 47 1.33 4.45 5.13
N VAL A 48 1.21 5.78 5.13
CA VAL A 48 0.44 6.55 4.13
C VAL A 48 0.92 6.16 2.73
N PRO A 49 0.02 6.02 1.74
CA PRO A 49 0.42 5.78 0.36
C PRO A 49 1.45 6.82 -0.08
N VAL A 50 2.43 6.41 -0.89
CA VAL A 50 3.43 7.33 -1.43
C VAL A 50 3.58 7.13 -2.92
N GLN A 51 3.72 8.23 -3.64
CA GLN A 51 4.10 8.20 -5.04
C GLN A 51 5.60 8.41 -5.19
N PHE A 52 6.21 7.63 -6.07
CA PHE A 52 7.63 7.73 -6.37
C PHE A 52 7.89 7.51 -7.86
N CYS A 53 8.99 8.06 -8.33
CA CYS A 53 9.46 7.85 -9.69
C CYS A 53 10.39 6.66 -9.69
N GLY A 54 10.11 5.73 -10.59
CA GLY A 54 10.74 4.43 -10.58
C GLY A 54 11.21 3.99 -11.96
N CYS A 55 12.26 3.18 -11.94
CA CYS A 55 12.77 2.49 -13.12
C CYS A 55 12.62 0.98 -12.93
N PRO A 56 11.79 0.29 -13.74
CA PRO A 56 11.69 -1.15 -13.68
C PRO A 56 12.96 -1.77 -14.26
N ASN A 57 13.64 -2.62 -13.49
CA ASN A 57 14.86 -3.33 -13.91
C ASN A 57 14.62 -4.81 -14.27
N GLY A 58 13.35 -5.18 -14.52
CA GLY A 58 12.91 -6.54 -14.86
C GLY A 58 12.42 -7.35 -13.66
N THR A 59 12.92 -7.07 -12.46
CA THR A 59 12.51 -7.77 -11.22
C THR A 59 12.02 -6.83 -10.12
N THR A 60 12.52 -5.61 -10.10
CA THR A 60 12.18 -4.60 -9.08
C THR A 60 12.02 -3.23 -9.75
N VAL A 61 11.42 -2.30 -9.00
CA VAL A 61 11.35 -0.89 -9.38
C VAL A 61 12.35 -0.14 -8.52
N THR A 62 13.42 0.37 -9.13
CA THR A 62 14.37 1.22 -8.42
C THR A 62 13.73 2.58 -8.19
N ASN A 63 13.63 3.01 -6.92
CA ASN A 63 13.16 4.35 -6.60
C ASN A 63 14.24 5.38 -7.00
N MET A 64 13.86 6.30 -7.88
CA MET A 64 14.71 7.35 -8.47
C MET A 64 14.40 8.74 -7.92
N GLY A 65 13.34 8.90 -7.12
CA GLY A 65 12.94 10.18 -6.55
C GLY A 65 11.43 10.33 -6.37
N THR A 66 11.00 11.55 -6.08
CA THR A 66 9.59 11.92 -5.92
C THR A 66 9.03 12.59 -7.18
N PRO A 67 7.72 12.48 -7.46
CA PRO A 67 7.12 13.16 -8.60
C PRO A 67 7.24 14.70 -8.52
N PRO A 68 7.25 15.40 -9.67
CA PRO A 68 7.11 14.88 -11.03
C PRO A 68 8.36 14.15 -11.54
N CYS A 69 8.17 13.05 -12.29
CA CYS A 69 9.28 12.22 -12.76
C CYS A 69 10.08 12.94 -13.84
N PRO A 70 11.37 13.23 -13.63
CA PRO A 70 12.17 13.91 -14.62
C PRO A 70 12.41 12.99 -15.82
N THR A 71 12.51 13.59 -17.00
CA THR A 71 12.87 12.87 -18.24
C THR A 71 14.33 12.40 -18.22
N THR A 72 15.14 12.91 -17.29
CA THR A 72 16.54 12.57 -17.07
C THR A 72 16.85 12.46 -15.57
N PRO A 73 17.64 11.48 -15.13
CA PRO A 73 18.29 10.42 -15.91
C PRO A 73 17.29 9.36 -16.38
N LEU A 74 17.51 8.86 -17.61
CA LEU A 74 16.80 7.70 -18.12
C LEU A 74 17.12 6.48 -17.24
N CYS A 75 16.20 5.53 -17.19
CA CYS A 75 16.46 4.22 -16.63
C CYS A 75 17.64 3.56 -17.35
N GLY A 76 18.37 2.66 -16.68
CA GLY A 76 19.50 1.94 -17.28
C GLY A 76 19.18 1.21 -18.59
N SER A 77 17.89 0.98 -18.87
CA SER A 77 17.35 0.41 -20.11
C SER A 77 17.08 1.43 -21.23
N GLY A 78 17.39 2.72 -21.04
CA GLY A 78 17.09 3.80 -21.99
C GLY A 78 15.63 4.32 -21.96
N ASN A 79 14.79 3.76 -21.08
CA ASN A 79 13.39 4.21 -20.92
C ASN A 79 13.29 5.39 -19.96
N GLN A 80 12.26 6.23 -20.12
CA GLN A 80 11.94 7.27 -19.15
C GLN A 80 11.45 6.68 -17.83
N GLN A 81 11.72 7.40 -16.74
CA GLN A 81 11.18 7.08 -15.42
C GLN A 81 9.65 7.12 -15.46
N ARG A 82 9.00 6.17 -14.80
CA ARG A 82 7.54 6.11 -14.68
C ARG A 82 7.14 6.39 -13.24
N GLN A 83 5.95 6.91 -13.05
CA GLN A 83 5.38 7.12 -11.73
C GLN A 83 4.81 5.81 -11.20
N TYR A 84 5.12 5.51 -9.94
CA TYR A 84 4.64 4.36 -9.18
C TYR A 84 4.02 4.84 -7.89
N ILE A 85 3.09 4.04 -7.38
CA ILE A 85 2.33 4.30 -6.18
C ILE A 85 2.54 3.10 -5.27
N GLU A 86 3.16 3.32 -4.11
CA GLU A 86 3.26 2.32 -3.03
C GLU A 86 2.09 2.50 -2.08
N ILE A 87 1.36 1.42 -1.88
CA ILE A 87 0.17 1.35 -1.04
C ILE A 87 0.48 0.36 0.07
N SER A 88 0.31 0.80 1.30
CA SER A 88 0.48 -0.05 2.47
C SER A 88 -0.81 -0.12 3.26
N ALA A 89 -1.09 -1.28 3.84
CA ALA A 89 -2.17 -1.44 4.81
C ALA A 89 -1.65 -2.15 6.06
N SER A 90 -2.15 -1.74 7.21
CA SER A 90 -1.86 -2.34 8.49
C SER A 90 -3.13 -2.73 9.23
N LEU A 91 -3.06 -3.85 9.94
CA LEU A 91 -4.12 -4.34 10.81
C LEU A 91 -3.51 -4.73 12.15
N THR A 92 -3.80 -3.97 13.18
CA THR A 92 -3.46 -4.34 14.57
C THR A 92 -4.49 -5.34 15.07
N ARG A 93 -4.11 -6.32 15.89
CA ARG A 93 -5.06 -7.25 16.50
C ARG A 93 -5.37 -6.80 17.92
N THR A 94 -6.63 -6.50 18.24
CA THR A 94 -7.09 -6.43 19.63
C THR A 94 -7.28 -7.85 20.15
N SER A 95 -6.56 -8.23 21.20
CA SER A 95 -6.76 -9.54 21.81
C SER A 95 -7.75 -9.46 22.96
N VAL A 96 -8.73 -10.37 22.99
CA VAL A 96 -9.64 -10.58 24.13
C VAL A 96 -8.90 -11.14 25.35
N VAL A 97 -7.78 -11.83 25.12
CA VAL A 97 -7.10 -12.58 26.18
C VAL A 97 -5.92 -11.74 26.68
N PRO A 98 -5.87 -11.35 27.97
CA PRO A 98 -4.87 -10.44 28.52
C PRO A 98 -3.41 -10.90 28.35
N ASN A 99 -3.18 -12.19 28.07
CA ASN A 99 -1.85 -12.83 28.02
C ASN A 99 -1.49 -13.38 26.63
N SER A 100 -1.82 -12.66 25.57
CA SER A 100 -1.57 -13.13 24.20
C SER A 100 -0.12 -13.00 23.73
N GLY A 101 0.71 -12.25 24.45
CA GLY A 101 2.14 -12.09 24.15
C GLY A 101 3.00 -13.33 24.40
N ILE A 102 2.44 -14.39 24.98
CA ILE A 102 3.15 -15.65 25.28
C ILE A 102 3.14 -16.60 24.07
N ILE A 103 2.18 -16.45 23.16
CA ILE A 103 2.14 -17.15 21.88
C ILE A 103 2.70 -16.16 20.87
N GLY A 104 3.91 -16.36 20.37
CA GLY A 104 4.68 -15.42 19.52
C GLY A 104 4.07 -15.08 18.15
N LEU A 105 2.80 -14.68 18.13
CA LEU A 105 2.08 -14.18 16.97
C LEU A 105 2.33 -12.66 16.84
N PRO A 106 2.55 -12.16 15.61
CA PRO A 106 2.69 -10.75 15.37
C PRO A 106 1.39 -10.01 15.74
N ALA A 107 1.52 -8.95 16.54
CA ALA A 107 0.41 -8.10 16.95
C ALA A 107 -0.15 -7.24 15.80
N THR A 108 0.63 -7.08 14.73
CA THR A 108 0.28 -6.24 13.58
C THR A 108 0.58 -7.01 12.30
N PHE A 109 -0.39 -7.04 11.40
CA PHE A 109 -0.22 -7.52 10.03
C PHE A 109 0.01 -6.33 9.12
N VAL A 110 0.98 -6.43 8.21
CA VAL A 110 1.30 -5.39 7.23
C VAL A 110 1.33 -6.00 5.84
N ALA A 111 0.74 -5.31 4.88
CA ALA A 111 0.81 -5.64 3.46
C ALA A 111 1.25 -4.42 2.67
N LYS A 112 1.91 -4.66 1.53
CA LYS A 112 2.36 -3.63 0.61
C LYS A 112 2.13 -4.04 -0.84
N SER A 113 1.78 -3.09 -1.69
CA SER A 113 1.70 -3.26 -3.14
C SER A 113 2.22 -2.02 -3.83
N VAL A 114 2.88 -2.24 -4.96
CA VAL A 114 3.39 -1.18 -5.81
C VAL A 114 2.71 -1.31 -7.16
N VAL A 115 2.01 -0.25 -7.56
CA VAL A 115 1.37 -0.16 -8.87
C VAL A 115 1.96 0.98 -9.69
N ARG A 116 1.97 0.81 -11.00
CA ARG A 116 2.35 1.87 -11.92
C ARG A 116 1.16 2.80 -12.13
N SER A 117 1.39 4.11 -11.97
CA SER A 117 0.39 5.13 -12.36
C SER A 117 0.28 5.17 -13.88
N ASN A 118 -0.96 5.24 -14.39
CA ASN A 118 -1.24 5.41 -15.82
C ASN A 118 -0.86 6.81 -16.30
#